data_AF-G2QMP5-F1
#
_entry.id   AF-G2QMP5-F1
#
_cell.length_a   1.000
_cell.length_b   1.000
_cell.length_c   1.000
_cell.angle_alpha   90.00
_cell.angle_beta   90.00
_cell.angle_gamma   90.00
#
_symmetry.space_group_name_H-M   'P 1'
#
loop_
_entity.id
_entity.type
_entity.pdbx_description
1 polymer ?
#
loop_
_entity_poly.entity_id
_entity_poly.type
_entity_poly.pdbx_seq_one_letter_code
_entity_poly.pdbx_strand_id
1 'polypeptide(L)'
;MLFSSVLLSFVSTVGLAAVVTPRGPAPSSLEARAAAGDRLVFCHFMIGIVGDRTSAADYDDDMRRAKEAGIDAFALNIGVDGYTDQQLNYAYESAARNDMKVFISFDFNWYSPGNAAAVGSKIAQYASKPAQLLVNDRVFASSFAGDGLDVDAVRAAAGTDVFFVPNFHPGQGSLAAVDGAFNWMAWPNDGNNKAPKPGKSLSVADGDNAYLDWLGDKTYMAPISPWFFTHFGPEVSFSKNWVFPGGSLIFDRWNEVLQKGFPMVELITWNDYGESHYIGPLSSPHYDDGNSKWTNDMPHNGWLDLSKPFIAAYKNKDTSVDKYITDDQIIYWYRRTLGSLDCDATDTTAGRPANNDSGNYFQGRPDGWQTLEDAVYVVTLLTEPGTLTIASGDQVVEQEVPAGANLVKVPAAVGKQRFSLSRGGTVVLQDTSLMDISNVCPCGLYNFNAYVGTVPAGFNDPLGEHGLASLTIGLHVTTCSATPSLGTNPPTTATTTATASTTTAGPITTSTTSTTSTSSGTTSAPSPSKTTSEPTQPTSTSEPDLPCNGGTNADGETGNYAGLCSFACSYGYCPPGPCKCTSRGTPGTPPPPSGRDGCPLPGEGDGYKGLCSFACSHGYCPETACQYC
;
A
#
# COMPACT_ATOMS: atom_id res chain seq x y z
N MET A 1 -50.92 0.35 64.40
CA MET A 1 -49.89 -0.69 64.50
C MET A 1 -49.65 -1.24 63.10
N LEU A 2 -48.40 -1.10 62.65
CA LEU A 2 -47.66 -1.92 61.69
C LEU A 2 -48.16 -2.07 60.24
N PHE A 3 -47.41 -1.38 59.39
CA PHE A 3 -47.13 -1.66 57.99
C PHE A 3 -46.75 -3.13 57.72
N SER A 4 -47.19 -3.65 56.57
CA SER A 4 -46.41 -4.66 55.84
C SER A 4 -46.72 -4.52 54.35
N SER A 5 -45.92 -3.71 53.65
CA SER A 5 -45.93 -3.59 52.19
C SER A 5 -45.03 -4.68 51.62
N VAL A 6 -45.60 -5.61 50.85
CA VAL A 6 -44.86 -6.60 50.08
C VAL A 6 -44.49 -5.98 48.73
N LEU A 7 -43.20 -5.73 48.52
CA LEU A 7 -42.64 -5.32 47.23
C LEU A 7 -42.46 -6.57 46.35
N LEU A 8 -43.20 -6.67 45.25
CA LEU A 8 -42.98 -7.69 44.21
C LEU A 8 -41.97 -7.11 43.20
N SER A 9 -40.72 -7.58 43.25
CA SER A 9 -39.72 -7.27 42.21
C SER A 9 -40.01 -8.09 40.95
N PHE A 10 -40.46 -7.43 39.89
CA PHE A 10 -40.44 -7.97 38.52
C PHE A 10 -39.00 -7.97 38.01
N VAL A 11 -38.40 -9.15 37.89
CA VAL A 11 -37.15 -9.34 37.14
C VAL A 11 -37.53 -9.51 35.67
N SER A 12 -37.34 -8.46 34.88
CA SER A 12 -37.41 -8.53 33.41
C SER A 12 -36.16 -9.23 32.89
N THR A 13 -36.27 -10.51 32.57
CA THR A 13 -35.27 -11.23 31.77
C THR A 13 -35.30 -10.70 30.34
N VAL A 14 -34.33 -9.83 30.00
CA VAL A 14 -34.01 -9.49 28.62
C VAL A 14 -33.30 -10.70 28.02
N GLY A 15 -34.01 -11.50 27.24
CA GLY A 15 -33.40 -12.53 26.40
C GLY A 15 -32.66 -11.86 25.26
N LEU A 16 -31.32 -11.86 25.32
CA LEU A 16 -30.51 -11.63 24.12
C LEU A 16 -30.77 -12.81 23.16
N ALA A 17 -31.65 -12.58 22.17
CA ALA A 17 -31.65 -13.41 20.98
C ALA A 17 -30.39 -13.05 20.19
N ALA A 18 -29.38 -13.93 20.23
CA ALA A 18 -28.27 -13.85 19.30
C ALA A 18 -28.86 -13.99 17.89
N VAL A 19 -28.80 -12.92 17.10
CA VAL A 19 -29.08 -12.98 15.67
C VAL A 19 -27.97 -13.82 15.06
N VAL A 20 -28.24 -15.11 14.86
CA VAL A 20 -27.38 -15.98 14.06
C VAL A 20 -27.63 -15.56 12.62
N THR A 21 -26.77 -14.67 12.10
CA THR A 21 -26.71 -14.42 10.67
C THR A 21 -26.37 -15.75 9.97
N PRO A 22 -27.06 -16.13 8.88
CA PRO A 22 -26.72 -17.34 8.16
C PRO A 22 -25.33 -17.17 7.55
N ARG A 23 -24.31 -17.80 8.16
CA ARG A 23 -23.00 -17.91 7.54
C ARG A 23 -23.17 -18.78 6.30
N GLY A 24 -22.73 -18.31 5.13
CA GLY A 24 -22.69 -19.13 3.92
C GLY A 24 -21.98 -20.48 4.18
N PRO A 25 -22.21 -21.50 3.34
CA PRO A 25 -21.61 -22.82 3.55
C PRO A 25 -20.09 -22.69 3.70
N ALA A 26 -19.56 -23.23 4.80
CA ALA A 26 -18.13 -23.24 5.03
C ALA A 26 -17.47 -24.11 3.96
N PRO A 27 -16.42 -23.62 3.26
CA PRO A 27 -15.74 -24.42 2.26
C PRO A 27 -15.05 -25.61 2.92
N SER A 28 -14.69 -26.61 2.11
CA SER A 28 -13.84 -27.71 2.59
C SER A 28 -12.55 -27.15 3.21
N SER A 29 -11.97 -27.88 4.17
CA SER A 29 -10.77 -27.41 4.85
C SER A 29 -9.60 -27.24 3.87
N LEU A 30 -8.60 -26.45 4.26
CA LEU A 30 -7.38 -26.27 3.46
C LEU A 30 -6.72 -27.63 3.21
N GLU A 31 -6.63 -28.49 4.21
CA GLU A 31 -6.02 -29.82 4.08
C GLU A 31 -6.71 -30.65 3.01
N ALA A 32 -8.06 -30.66 2.99
CA ALA A 32 -8.82 -31.39 1.98
C ALA A 32 -8.63 -30.81 0.57
N ARG A 33 -8.63 -29.48 0.43
CA ARG A 33 -8.37 -28.81 -0.86
C ARG A 33 -6.95 -29.04 -1.35
N ALA A 34 -5.97 -28.96 -0.47
CA ALA A 34 -4.56 -29.12 -0.78
C ALA A 34 -4.22 -30.58 -1.13
N ALA A 35 -4.83 -31.56 -0.45
CA ALA A 35 -4.72 -32.98 -0.81
C ALA A 35 -5.36 -33.32 -2.16
N ALA A 36 -6.28 -32.48 -2.64
CA ALA A 36 -6.90 -32.61 -3.97
C ALA A 36 -6.25 -31.71 -5.03
N GLY A 37 -5.36 -30.78 -4.64
CA GLY A 37 -4.79 -29.76 -5.53
C GLY A 37 -5.84 -28.85 -6.18
N ASP A 38 -6.94 -28.54 -5.47
CA ASP A 38 -8.12 -27.91 -6.06
C ASP A 38 -8.67 -26.77 -5.19
N ARG A 39 -9.02 -25.67 -5.85
CA ARG A 39 -9.50 -24.41 -5.25
C ARG A 39 -8.58 -23.80 -4.19
N LEU A 40 -7.28 -23.79 -4.47
CA LEU A 40 -6.30 -23.10 -3.63
C LEU A 40 -6.19 -21.62 -4.02
N VAL A 41 -6.03 -20.76 -3.01
CA VAL A 41 -5.90 -19.31 -3.18
C VAL A 41 -4.60 -18.85 -2.53
N PHE A 42 -3.69 -18.31 -3.32
CA PHE A 42 -2.42 -17.77 -2.85
C PHE A 42 -2.37 -16.26 -3.02
N CYS A 43 -1.43 -15.62 -2.34
CA CYS A 43 -1.10 -14.23 -2.62
C CYS A 43 0.41 -14.05 -2.62
N HIS A 44 0.93 -13.36 -3.62
CA HIS A 44 2.36 -13.14 -3.76
C HIS A 44 2.88 -12.17 -2.71
N PHE A 45 4.01 -12.45 -2.09
CA PHE A 45 4.60 -11.61 -1.04
C PHE A 45 6.08 -11.35 -1.32
N MET A 46 6.46 -10.09 -1.49
CA MET A 46 7.82 -9.66 -1.77
C MET A 46 8.66 -9.68 -0.49
N ILE A 47 9.58 -10.66 -0.36
CA ILE A 47 10.56 -10.68 0.73
C ILE A 47 11.64 -9.61 0.51
N GLY A 48 11.94 -9.29 -0.74
CA GLY A 48 12.99 -8.33 -1.13
C GLY A 48 12.76 -6.89 -0.65
N ILE A 49 11.61 -6.55 -0.09
CA ILE A 49 11.34 -5.20 0.43
C ILE A 49 11.11 -5.14 1.95
N VAL A 50 11.29 -6.26 2.66
CA VAL A 50 10.99 -6.37 4.10
C VAL A 50 12.23 -6.69 4.94
N GLY A 51 13.41 -6.32 4.46
CA GLY A 51 14.68 -6.52 5.17
C GLY A 51 14.78 -5.78 6.51
N ASP A 52 13.90 -4.80 6.74
CA ASP A 52 13.77 -4.00 7.95
C ASP A 52 12.98 -4.67 9.09
N ARG A 53 12.24 -5.75 8.79
CA ARG A 53 11.51 -6.52 9.82
C ARG A 53 12.48 -7.22 10.76
N THR A 54 12.22 -7.10 12.05
CA THR A 54 13.12 -7.55 13.11
C THR A 54 12.64 -8.82 13.80
N SER A 55 11.37 -9.21 13.62
CA SER A 55 10.80 -10.39 14.25
C SER A 55 9.67 -11.03 13.44
N ALA A 56 9.31 -12.28 13.78
CA ALA A 56 8.11 -12.93 13.26
C ALA A 56 6.81 -12.15 13.60
N ALA A 57 6.77 -11.39 14.69
CA ALA A 57 5.58 -10.61 15.04
C ALA A 57 5.26 -9.53 14.00
N ASP A 58 6.27 -9.04 13.27
CA ASP A 58 6.11 -8.03 12.21
C ASP A 58 5.31 -8.57 11.00
N TYR A 59 5.13 -9.89 10.92
CA TYR A 59 4.31 -10.58 9.90
C TYR A 59 2.91 -10.98 10.41
N ASP A 60 2.66 -10.92 11.72
CA ASP A 60 1.45 -11.53 12.31
C ASP A 60 0.17 -10.88 11.78
N ASP A 61 0.16 -9.56 11.60
CA ASP A 61 -1.00 -8.85 11.04
C ASP A 61 -1.25 -9.19 9.57
N ASP A 62 -0.20 -9.36 8.76
CA ASP A 62 -0.32 -9.81 7.37
C ASP A 62 -0.97 -11.19 7.31
N MET A 63 -0.47 -12.14 8.12
CA MET A 63 -0.95 -13.51 8.17
C MET A 63 -2.42 -13.58 8.61
N ARG A 64 -2.79 -12.84 9.67
CA ARG A 64 -4.19 -12.81 10.15
C ARG A 64 -5.13 -12.27 9.08
N ARG A 65 -4.80 -11.13 8.47
CA ARG A 65 -5.66 -10.48 7.47
C ARG A 65 -5.81 -11.32 6.21
N ALA A 66 -4.72 -11.90 5.71
CA ALA A 66 -4.78 -12.80 4.57
C ALA A 66 -5.63 -14.03 4.85
N LYS A 67 -5.46 -14.66 6.02
CA LYS A 67 -6.28 -15.79 6.45
C LYS A 67 -7.76 -15.43 6.55
N GLU A 68 -8.08 -14.30 7.17
CA GLU A 68 -9.45 -13.80 7.31
C GLU A 68 -10.10 -13.52 5.96
N ALA A 69 -9.33 -13.06 4.97
CA ALA A 69 -9.79 -12.89 3.60
C ALA A 69 -9.96 -14.21 2.85
N GLY A 70 -9.50 -15.33 3.41
CA GLY A 70 -9.54 -16.64 2.79
C GLY A 70 -8.37 -16.91 1.85
N ILE A 71 -7.23 -16.26 2.02
CA ILE A 71 -5.99 -16.67 1.35
C ILE A 71 -5.43 -17.89 2.09
N ASP A 72 -5.07 -18.95 1.37
CA ASP A 72 -4.56 -20.20 1.93
C ASP A 72 -3.06 -20.13 2.25
N ALA A 73 -2.29 -19.42 1.42
CA ALA A 73 -0.86 -19.26 1.63
C ALA A 73 -0.28 -17.98 1.00
N PHE A 74 0.83 -17.48 1.56
CA PHE A 74 1.68 -16.53 0.84
C PHE A 74 2.73 -17.26 -0.01
N ALA A 75 2.89 -16.81 -1.26
CA ALA A 75 4.02 -17.15 -2.12
C ALA A 75 5.17 -16.18 -1.81
N LEU A 76 6.11 -16.59 -0.97
CA LEU A 76 7.24 -15.78 -0.52
C LEU A 76 8.26 -15.64 -1.65
N ASN A 77 8.20 -14.53 -2.37
CA ASN A 77 9.11 -14.19 -3.46
C ASN A 77 10.48 -13.82 -2.92
N ILE A 78 11.51 -14.58 -3.31
CA ILE A 78 12.88 -14.38 -2.85
C ILE A 78 13.86 -14.16 -4.00
N GLY A 79 14.77 -13.21 -3.79
CA GLY A 79 16.03 -13.09 -4.50
C GLY A 79 17.16 -13.80 -3.74
N VAL A 80 18.33 -13.17 -3.74
CA VAL A 80 19.57 -13.67 -3.09
C VAL A 80 20.08 -12.72 -2.01
N ASP A 81 19.22 -11.86 -1.48
CA ASP A 81 19.55 -10.83 -0.50
C ASP A 81 20.12 -11.44 0.79
N GLY A 82 21.04 -10.71 1.44
CA GLY A 82 21.72 -11.18 2.65
C GLY A 82 20.80 -11.42 3.85
N TYR A 83 19.61 -10.83 3.87
CA TYR A 83 18.59 -11.01 4.91
C TYR A 83 17.53 -12.07 4.55
N THR A 84 17.57 -12.68 3.34
CA THR A 84 16.53 -13.60 2.84
C THR A 84 16.22 -14.71 3.84
N ASP A 85 17.26 -15.38 4.37
CA ASP A 85 17.03 -16.47 5.33
C ASP A 85 16.48 -16.01 6.67
N GLN A 86 16.86 -14.82 7.12
CA GLN A 86 16.29 -14.24 8.34
C GLN A 86 14.79 -13.98 8.14
N GLN A 87 14.42 -13.33 7.04
CA GLN A 87 13.03 -12.99 6.73
C GLN A 87 12.17 -14.22 6.45
N LEU A 88 12.69 -15.22 5.74
CA LEU A 88 12.00 -16.50 5.59
C LEU A 88 11.77 -17.19 6.95
N ASN A 89 12.76 -17.22 7.84
CA ASN A 89 12.55 -17.80 9.17
C ASN A 89 11.44 -17.09 9.95
N TYR A 90 11.39 -15.75 9.91
CA TYR A 90 10.31 -14.97 10.54
C TYR A 90 8.95 -15.22 9.90
N ALA A 91 8.86 -15.24 8.57
CA ALA A 91 7.62 -15.49 7.84
C ALA A 91 7.07 -16.90 8.13
N TYR A 92 7.91 -17.94 8.09
CA TYR A 92 7.49 -19.32 8.41
C TYR A 92 7.06 -19.48 9.88
N GLU A 93 7.73 -18.80 10.82
CA GLU A 93 7.34 -18.82 12.23
C GLU A 93 5.98 -18.13 12.45
N SER A 94 5.79 -16.94 11.87
CA SER A 94 4.53 -16.20 11.95
C SER A 94 3.39 -16.96 11.30
N ALA A 95 3.61 -17.55 10.12
CA ALA A 95 2.62 -18.37 9.45
C ALA A 95 2.16 -19.54 10.33
N ALA A 96 3.11 -20.23 10.99
CA ALA A 96 2.77 -21.33 11.91
C ALA A 96 1.97 -20.82 13.13
N ARG A 97 2.33 -19.66 13.69
CA ARG A 97 1.66 -19.03 14.83
C ARG A 97 0.21 -18.63 14.51
N ASN A 98 -0.05 -18.18 13.29
CA ASN A 98 -1.35 -17.68 12.85
C ASN A 98 -2.16 -18.75 12.06
N ASP A 99 -1.66 -19.99 12.02
CA ASP A 99 -2.28 -21.11 11.29
C ASP A 99 -2.56 -20.73 9.82
N MET A 100 -1.54 -20.13 9.20
CA MET A 100 -1.42 -19.85 7.77
C MET A 100 -0.37 -20.77 7.16
N LYS A 101 -0.43 -20.95 5.84
CA LYS A 101 0.66 -21.60 5.10
C LYS A 101 1.48 -20.59 4.33
N VAL A 102 2.69 -21.00 3.98
CA VAL A 102 3.60 -20.27 3.09
C VAL A 102 4.35 -21.26 2.21
N PHE A 103 4.85 -20.77 1.08
CA PHE A 103 5.81 -21.50 0.25
C PHE A 103 6.75 -20.51 -0.43
N ILE A 104 7.87 -21.01 -0.94
CA ILE A 104 8.88 -20.17 -1.60
C ILE A 104 8.54 -20.03 -3.09
N SER A 105 8.57 -18.79 -3.57
CA SER A 105 8.60 -18.42 -4.98
C SER A 105 9.99 -17.87 -5.32
N PHE A 106 10.73 -18.53 -6.21
CA PHE A 106 12.09 -18.09 -6.58
C PHE A 106 12.05 -17.04 -7.69
N ASP A 107 12.71 -15.89 -7.51
CA ASP A 107 12.78 -14.83 -8.53
C ASP A 107 13.98 -15.01 -9.47
N PHE A 108 13.73 -15.40 -10.72
CA PHE A 108 14.78 -15.60 -11.73
C PHE A 108 15.31 -14.30 -12.39
N ASN A 109 14.97 -13.13 -11.87
CA ASN A 109 15.80 -11.94 -12.06
C ASN A 109 17.09 -12.01 -11.23
N TRP A 110 17.09 -12.80 -10.15
CA TRP A 110 18.23 -12.99 -9.25
C TRP A 110 18.82 -14.41 -9.30
N TYR A 111 17.98 -15.41 -9.56
CA TYR A 111 18.40 -16.77 -9.87
C TYR A 111 18.63 -16.95 -11.38
N SER A 112 19.33 -18.00 -11.75
CA SER A 112 19.49 -18.43 -13.15
C SER A 112 19.17 -19.92 -13.29
N PRO A 113 18.87 -20.43 -14.51
CA PRO A 113 18.68 -21.86 -14.75
C PRO A 113 19.84 -22.76 -14.26
N GLY A 114 21.06 -22.22 -14.17
CA GLY A 114 22.22 -22.91 -13.61
C GLY A 114 22.19 -23.11 -12.10
N ASN A 115 21.21 -22.54 -11.39
CA ASN A 115 21.10 -22.58 -9.93
C ASN A 115 20.15 -23.69 -9.41
N ALA A 116 19.80 -24.69 -10.21
CA ALA A 116 18.89 -25.78 -9.82
C ALA A 116 19.22 -26.41 -8.45
N ALA A 117 20.49 -26.72 -8.19
CA ALA A 117 20.90 -27.30 -6.90
C ALA A 117 20.70 -26.33 -5.72
N ALA A 118 20.88 -25.03 -5.92
CA ALA A 118 20.67 -24.02 -4.89
C ALA A 118 19.17 -23.84 -4.59
N VAL A 119 18.34 -23.83 -5.64
CA VAL A 119 16.86 -23.81 -5.50
C VAL A 119 16.39 -25.03 -4.71
N GLY A 120 16.82 -26.24 -5.10
CA GLY A 120 16.47 -27.48 -4.39
C GLY A 120 16.93 -27.47 -2.93
N SER A 121 18.17 -27.05 -2.66
CA SER A 121 18.70 -26.95 -1.30
C SER A 121 17.90 -25.96 -0.44
N LYS A 122 17.45 -24.84 -1.02
CA LYS A 122 16.60 -23.87 -0.34
C LYS A 122 15.22 -24.45 -0.02
N ILE A 123 14.62 -25.21 -0.94
CA ILE A 123 13.37 -25.94 -0.66
C ILE A 123 13.57 -26.93 0.51
N ALA A 124 14.64 -27.72 0.49
CA ALA A 124 14.94 -28.68 1.57
C ALA A 124 15.03 -28.02 2.95
N GLN A 125 15.63 -26.83 3.03
CA GLN A 125 15.82 -26.08 4.28
C GLN A 125 14.50 -25.73 4.98
N TYR A 126 13.42 -25.49 4.21
CA TYR A 126 12.12 -25.08 4.75
C TYR A 126 11.03 -26.16 4.64
N ALA A 127 11.28 -27.23 3.89
CA ALA A 127 10.34 -28.33 3.62
C ALA A 127 9.65 -28.92 4.86
N SER A 128 10.36 -29.01 5.98
CA SER A 128 9.86 -29.60 7.24
C SER A 128 9.23 -28.60 8.20
N LYS A 129 9.19 -27.30 7.86
CA LYS A 129 8.61 -26.28 8.72
C LYS A 129 7.08 -26.47 8.82
N PRO A 130 6.45 -26.28 9.99
CA PRO A 130 5.01 -26.54 10.18
C PRO A 130 4.08 -25.77 9.22
N ALA A 131 4.49 -24.57 8.81
CA ALA A 131 3.74 -23.71 7.90
C ALA A 131 4.03 -23.94 6.42
N GLN A 132 4.96 -24.84 6.06
CA GLN A 132 5.19 -25.18 4.65
C GLN A 132 3.88 -25.72 4.04
N LEU A 133 3.45 -25.11 2.93
CA LEU A 133 2.33 -25.63 2.16
C LEU A 133 2.73 -26.98 1.53
N LEU A 134 1.88 -27.98 1.76
CA LEU A 134 1.95 -29.26 1.05
C LEU A 134 0.73 -29.36 0.14
N VAL A 135 0.94 -29.78 -1.11
CA VAL A 135 -0.13 -30.07 -2.08
C VAL A 135 0.05 -31.50 -2.55
N ASN A 136 -1.01 -32.30 -2.48
CA ASN A 136 -0.95 -33.75 -2.72
C ASN A 136 0.18 -34.42 -1.91
N ASP A 137 0.31 -34.02 -0.63
CA ASP A 137 1.36 -34.47 0.31
C ASP A 137 2.81 -34.17 -0.12
N ARG A 138 3.01 -33.26 -1.08
CA ARG A 138 4.31 -32.87 -1.63
C ARG A 138 4.63 -31.42 -1.30
N VAL A 139 5.91 -31.09 -1.12
CA VAL A 139 6.37 -29.74 -0.78
C VAL A 139 6.09 -28.80 -1.94
N PHE A 140 5.23 -27.81 -1.74
CA PHE A 140 4.87 -26.87 -2.78
C PHE A 140 5.93 -25.77 -2.93
N ALA A 141 6.28 -25.43 -4.17
CA ALA A 141 7.14 -24.29 -4.51
C ALA A 141 6.80 -23.76 -5.91
N SER A 142 7.10 -22.48 -6.15
CA SER A 142 6.90 -21.81 -7.44
C SER A 142 8.12 -20.96 -7.81
N SER A 143 8.02 -20.23 -8.92
CA SER A 143 9.01 -19.22 -9.31
C SER A 143 8.36 -18.11 -10.12
N PHE A 144 8.97 -16.93 -10.09
CA PHE A 144 8.80 -15.90 -11.10
C PHE A 144 9.85 -16.14 -12.21
N ALA A 145 9.40 -16.32 -13.44
CA ALA A 145 10.22 -16.80 -14.56
C ALA A 145 11.00 -18.09 -14.23
N GLY A 146 12.12 -18.31 -14.93
CA GLY A 146 13.02 -19.44 -14.73
C GLY A 146 12.99 -20.49 -15.85
N ASP A 147 12.56 -20.09 -17.05
CA ASP A 147 12.57 -20.96 -18.23
C ASP A 147 13.93 -21.66 -18.39
N GLY A 148 13.90 -22.99 -18.51
CA GLY A 148 15.08 -23.83 -18.64
C GLY A 148 15.74 -24.27 -17.33
N LEU A 149 15.18 -23.94 -16.16
CA LEU A 149 15.60 -24.53 -14.89
C LEU A 149 15.46 -26.06 -14.94
N ASP A 150 16.52 -26.77 -14.54
CA ASP A 150 16.51 -28.22 -14.43
C ASP A 150 15.74 -28.66 -13.17
N VAL A 151 14.45 -28.94 -13.32
CA VAL A 151 13.55 -29.32 -12.22
C VAL A 151 13.92 -30.69 -11.63
N ASP A 152 14.50 -31.59 -12.41
CA ASP A 152 14.95 -32.89 -11.88
C ASP A 152 16.16 -32.69 -10.96
N ALA A 153 17.09 -31.81 -11.33
CA ALA A 153 18.18 -31.40 -10.44
C ALA A 153 17.68 -30.64 -9.20
N VAL A 154 16.63 -29.82 -9.32
CA VAL A 154 15.95 -29.20 -8.15
C VAL A 154 15.44 -30.28 -7.20
N ARG A 155 14.66 -31.25 -7.69
CA ARG A 155 14.12 -32.36 -6.87
C ARG A 155 15.23 -33.20 -6.24
N ALA A 156 16.27 -33.51 -7.01
CA ALA A 156 17.42 -34.28 -6.51
C ALA A 156 18.14 -33.55 -5.37
N ALA A 157 18.35 -32.24 -5.48
CA ALA A 157 18.97 -31.43 -4.44
C ALA A 157 18.03 -31.17 -3.24
N ALA A 158 16.72 -31.10 -3.47
CA ALA A 158 15.74 -30.95 -2.40
C ALA A 158 15.64 -32.18 -1.50
N GLY A 159 15.89 -33.38 -2.06
CA GLY A 159 15.85 -34.64 -1.30
C GLY A 159 14.47 -34.97 -0.71
N THR A 160 13.42 -34.30 -1.18
CA THR A 160 12.02 -34.47 -0.81
C THR A 160 11.16 -34.41 -2.07
N ASP A 161 9.92 -34.87 -1.99
CA ASP A 161 9.00 -34.80 -3.12
C ASP A 161 8.44 -33.38 -3.26
N VAL A 162 8.83 -32.69 -4.35
CA VAL A 162 8.49 -31.29 -4.62
C VAL A 162 7.39 -31.23 -5.67
N PHE A 163 6.29 -30.55 -5.35
CA PHE A 163 5.24 -30.13 -6.27
C PHE A 163 5.58 -28.73 -6.80
N PHE A 164 6.09 -28.65 -8.02
CA PHE A 164 6.66 -27.41 -8.58
C PHE A 164 5.74 -26.79 -9.64
N VAL A 165 5.31 -25.54 -9.39
CA VAL A 165 4.41 -24.76 -10.26
C VAL A 165 5.07 -23.43 -10.62
N PRO A 166 6.05 -23.41 -11.53
CA PRO A 166 6.78 -22.19 -11.89
C PRO A 166 6.01 -21.30 -12.86
N ASN A 167 6.40 -20.03 -12.94
CA ASN A 167 6.06 -19.14 -14.04
C ASN A 167 6.95 -19.41 -15.27
N PHE A 168 6.91 -20.62 -15.81
CA PHE A 168 7.51 -20.89 -17.13
C PHE A 168 6.58 -20.40 -18.22
N HIS A 169 7.14 -19.73 -19.22
CA HIS A 169 6.38 -19.29 -20.38
C HIS A 169 5.93 -20.51 -21.20
N PRO A 170 4.68 -20.52 -21.70
CA PRO A 170 4.16 -21.62 -22.50
C PRO A 170 5.11 -22.00 -23.64
N GLY A 171 5.55 -23.27 -23.64
CA GLY A 171 6.47 -23.82 -24.65
C GLY A 171 7.95 -23.49 -24.47
N GLN A 172 8.37 -22.73 -23.45
CA GLN A 172 9.78 -22.42 -23.17
C GLN A 172 10.42 -23.35 -22.11
N GLY A 173 9.61 -23.99 -21.27
CA GLY A 173 10.04 -24.97 -20.26
C GLY A 173 9.73 -26.43 -20.63
N SER A 174 10.34 -27.38 -19.90
CA SER A 174 9.99 -28.80 -20.03
C SER A 174 8.68 -29.11 -19.31
N LEU A 175 7.60 -29.31 -20.09
CA LEU A 175 6.29 -29.70 -19.57
C LEU A 175 6.34 -31.00 -18.74
N ALA A 176 7.19 -31.95 -19.16
CA ALA A 176 7.33 -33.24 -18.46
C ALA A 176 7.90 -33.08 -17.04
N ALA A 177 8.70 -32.04 -16.81
CA ALA A 177 9.44 -31.86 -15.57
C ALA A 177 8.61 -31.15 -14.48
N VAL A 178 7.63 -30.32 -14.85
CA VAL A 178 6.82 -29.52 -13.90
C VAL A 178 5.51 -30.22 -13.51
N ASP A 179 4.96 -29.88 -12.34
CA ASP A 179 3.65 -30.38 -11.88
C ASP A 179 2.50 -29.49 -12.35
N GLY A 180 2.80 -28.22 -12.62
CA GLY A 180 1.90 -27.23 -13.17
C GLY A 180 2.66 -26.01 -13.66
N ALA A 181 1.94 -24.95 -14.02
CA ALA A 181 2.55 -23.66 -14.26
C ALA A 181 1.65 -22.50 -13.83
N PHE A 182 2.30 -21.37 -13.54
CA PHE A 182 1.70 -20.13 -13.06
C PHE A 182 1.79 -19.05 -14.14
N ASN A 183 0.67 -18.42 -14.48
CA ASN A 183 0.71 -17.24 -15.34
C ASN A 183 0.88 -15.97 -14.49
N TRP A 184 1.95 -15.20 -14.69
CA TRP A 184 2.18 -13.91 -14.03
C TRP A 184 1.39 -12.76 -14.66
N MET A 185 1.09 -12.85 -15.96
CA MET A 185 0.46 -11.75 -16.69
C MET A 185 -1.01 -11.60 -16.32
N ALA A 186 -1.25 -10.87 -15.23
CA ALA A 186 -2.56 -10.58 -14.66
C ALA A 186 -3.30 -9.44 -15.35
N TRP A 187 -2.68 -8.78 -16.32
CA TRP A 187 -3.19 -7.58 -16.97
C TRP A 187 -3.22 -7.71 -18.49
N PRO A 188 -4.14 -7.01 -19.18
CA PRO A 188 -4.10 -6.88 -20.63
C PRO A 188 -2.76 -6.30 -21.10
N ASN A 189 -2.15 -6.87 -22.12
CA ASN A 189 -0.78 -6.56 -22.52
C ASN A 189 -0.54 -6.72 -24.03
N ASP A 190 0.65 -6.36 -24.52
CA ASP A 190 1.05 -6.48 -25.94
C ASP A 190 1.81 -7.78 -26.29
N GLY A 191 1.86 -8.75 -25.36
CA GLY A 191 2.63 -9.99 -25.44
C GLY A 191 4.11 -9.85 -25.06
N ASN A 192 4.58 -8.67 -24.67
CA ASN A 192 5.97 -8.40 -24.30
C ASN A 192 6.09 -7.70 -22.93
N ASN A 193 5.18 -8.02 -22.01
CA ASN A 193 5.10 -7.43 -20.68
C ASN A 193 5.03 -5.89 -20.71
N LYS A 194 4.23 -5.34 -21.64
CA LYS A 194 3.90 -3.92 -21.75
C LYS A 194 2.43 -3.73 -22.09
N ALA A 195 1.91 -2.53 -21.84
CA ALA A 195 0.53 -2.19 -22.12
C ALA A 195 0.16 -2.49 -23.59
N PRO A 196 -1.12 -2.78 -23.90
CA PRO A 196 -1.57 -3.01 -25.25
C PRO A 196 -1.18 -1.88 -26.21
N LYS A 197 -0.78 -2.26 -27.42
CA LYS A 197 -0.44 -1.34 -28.52
C LYS A 197 -1.39 -1.55 -29.69
N PRO A 198 -1.56 -0.57 -30.60
CA PRO A 198 -2.37 -0.76 -31.80
C PRO A 198 -1.95 -2.04 -32.56
N GLY A 199 -2.88 -2.99 -32.70
CA GLY A 199 -2.65 -4.29 -33.35
C GLY A 199 -1.94 -5.35 -32.51
N LYS A 200 -1.61 -5.08 -31.24
CA LYS A 200 -1.00 -6.02 -30.29
C LYS A 200 -1.69 -5.90 -28.93
N SER A 201 -2.71 -6.73 -28.71
CA SER A 201 -3.46 -6.76 -27.46
C SER A 201 -3.83 -8.20 -27.13
N LEU A 202 -3.44 -8.63 -25.95
CA LEU A 202 -3.79 -9.92 -25.34
C LEU A 202 -4.54 -9.63 -24.04
N SER A 203 -5.64 -10.33 -23.84
CA SER A 203 -6.34 -10.37 -22.55
C SER A 203 -5.66 -11.33 -21.58
N VAL A 204 -6.06 -11.28 -20.31
CA VAL A 204 -5.64 -12.29 -19.32
C VAL A 204 -6.11 -13.69 -19.74
N ALA A 205 -7.34 -13.78 -20.26
CA ALA A 205 -7.93 -15.03 -20.76
C ALA A 205 -7.15 -15.65 -21.93
N ASP A 206 -6.55 -14.83 -22.81
CA ASP A 206 -5.67 -15.34 -23.87
C ASP A 206 -4.41 -16.00 -23.27
N GLY A 207 -3.87 -15.42 -22.21
CA GLY A 207 -2.81 -16.02 -21.41
C GLY A 207 -3.26 -17.32 -20.78
N ASP A 208 -4.41 -17.34 -20.12
CA ASP A 208 -4.97 -18.57 -19.53
C ASP A 208 -5.09 -19.69 -20.56
N ASN A 209 -5.65 -19.40 -21.74
CA ASN A 209 -5.80 -20.37 -22.81
C ASN A 209 -4.44 -20.90 -23.29
N ALA A 210 -3.42 -20.04 -23.44
CA ALA A 210 -2.09 -20.46 -23.83
C ALA A 210 -1.44 -21.40 -22.79
N TYR A 211 -1.65 -21.15 -21.50
CA TYR A 211 -1.18 -22.05 -20.44
C TYR A 211 -1.96 -23.36 -20.41
N LEU A 212 -3.29 -23.32 -20.52
CA LEU A 212 -4.13 -24.53 -20.53
C LEU A 212 -3.81 -25.43 -21.73
N ASP A 213 -3.64 -24.85 -22.92
CA ASP A 213 -3.26 -25.59 -24.14
C ASP A 213 -1.89 -26.26 -23.98
N TRP A 214 -0.94 -25.59 -23.32
CA TRP A 214 0.38 -26.14 -23.07
C TRP A 214 0.38 -27.20 -21.96
N LEU A 215 -0.38 -26.99 -20.89
CA LEU A 215 -0.37 -27.84 -19.69
C LEU A 215 -1.17 -29.13 -19.86
N GLY A 216 -2.20 -29.14 -20.69
CA GLY A 216 -3.17 -30.23 -20.75
C GLY A 216 -3.83 -30.43 -19.38
N ASP A 217 -3.69 -31.63 -18.81
CA ASP A 217 -4.30 -31.99 -17.52
C ASP A 217 -3.47 -31.56 -16.29
N LYS A 218 -2.32 -30.91 -16.48
CA LYS A 218 -1.48 -30.43 -15.37
C LYS A 218 -2.08 -29.20 -14.70
N THR A 219 -1.65 -28.95 -13.47
CA THR A 219 -2.18 -27.85 -12.66
C THR A 219 -1.90 -26.50 -13.29
N TYR A 220 -2.94 -25.70 -13.46
CA TYR A 220 -2.82 -24.30 -13.81
C TYR A 220 -3.09 -23.41 -12.59
N MET A 221 -2.21 -22.43 -12.37
CA MET A 221 -2.39 -21.37 -11.39
C MET A 221 -2.66 -20.04 -12.11
N ALA A 222 -3.90 -19.55 -11.98
CA ALA A 222 -4.38 -18.37 -12.69
C ALA A 222 -4.08 -17.07 -11.90
N PRO A 223 -3.66 -15.99 -12.58
CA PRO A 223 -3.38 -14.72 -11.92
C PRO A 223 -4.64 -13.91 -11.67
N ILE A 224 -4.62 -13.14 -10.59
CA ILE A 224 -5.60 -12.09 -10.30
C ILE A 224 -4.82 -10.86 -9.81
N SER A 225 -5.06 -9.70 -10.41
CA SER A 225 -4.48 -8.44 -9.95
C SER A 225 -5.41 -7.27 -10.25
N PRO A 226 -5.49 -6.24 -9.39
CA PRO A 226 -6.35 -5.09 -9.63
C PRO A 226 -5.76 -4.02 -10.57
N TRP A 227 -4.46 -3.76 -10.45
CA TRP A 227 -3.83 -2.58 -11.02
C TRP A 227 -2.37 -2.88 -11.27
N PHE A 228 -1.65 -2.02 -12.00
CA PHE A 228 -0.19 -2.05 -12.08
C PHE A 228 0.26 -0.67 -12.52
N PHE A 229 1.16 -0.07 -11.76
CA PHE A 229 1.80 1.19 -12.10
C PHE A 229 3.16 1.30 -11.41
N THR A 230 4.19 1.72 -12.14
CA THR A 230 5.53 1.98 -11.61
C THR A 230 6.11 3.26 -12.18
N HIS A 231 6.90 4.00 -11.39
CA HIS A 231 7.42 5.31 -11.77
C HIS A 231 8.79 5.64 -11.13
N PHE A 232 9.70 4.68 -11.19
CA PHE A 232 11.07 4.83 -10.73
C PHE A 232 11.91 5.60 -11.78
N GLY A 233 12.43 6.77 -11.38
CA GLY A 233 13.32 7.60 -12.20
C GLY A 233 14.81 7.31 -12.02
N PRO A 234 15.70 8.27 -12.34
CA PRO A 234 17.15 8.13 -12.22
C PRO A 234 17.67 8.09 -10.78
N GLU A 235 16.82 8.31 -9.79
CA GLU A 235 17.15 8.23 -8.37
C GLU A 235 17.41 6.80 -7.87
N VAL A 236 17.02 5.79 -8.64
CA VAL A 236 17.31 4.37 -8.36
C VAL A 236 18.09 3.73 -9.51
N SER A 237 18.79 2.62 -9.24
CA SER A 237 19.55 1.88 -10.24
C SER A 237 18.69 0.99 -11.14
N PHE A 238 17.43 0.76 -10.77
CA PHE A 238 16.46 -0.13 -11.42
C PHE A 238 15.27 0.65 -12.01
N SER A 239 15.54 1.75 -12.70
CA SER A 239 14.51 2.65 -13.23
C SER A 239 13.45 1.93 -14.09
N LYS A 240 12.19 2.32 -13.93
CA LYS A 240 11.00 1.63 -14.44
C LYS A 240 9.85 2.63 -14.57
N ASN A 241 9.20 2.74 -15.73
CA ASN A 241 8.11 3.69 -15.91
C ASN A 241 7.04 3.24 -16.92
N TRP A 242 6.02 2.51 -16.46
CA TRP A 242 4.87 2.10 -17.28
C TRP A 242 3.67 1.75 -16.42
N VAL A 243 2.54 1.50 -17.08
CA VAL A 243 1.26 1.17 -16.48
C VAL A 243 0.52 0.15 -17.34
N PHE A 244 -0.24 -0.76 -16.75
CA PHE A 244 -1.16 -1.64 -17.49
C PHE A 244 -2.62 -1.18 -17.34
N PRO A 245 -3.53 -1.61 -18.23
CA PRO A 245 -4.96 -1.42 -18.01
C PRO A 245 -5.43 -2.12 -16.73
N GLY A 246 -5.87 -1.35 -15.73
CA GLY A 246 -6.43 -1.87 -14.47
C GLY A 246 -7.94 -1.69 -14.31
N GLY A 247 -8.53 -0.66 -14.93
CA GLY A 247 -9.97 -0.34 -15.00
C GLY A 247 -10.91 -1.15 -14.11
N SER A 248 -11.73 -2.01 -14.73
CA SER A 248 -12.66 -2.95 -14.09
C SER A 248 -12.05 -4.32 -13.75
N LEU A 249 -10.72 -4.47 -13.95
CA LEU A 249 -10.04 -5.74 -14.11
C LEU A 249 -10.30 -6.71 -12.97
N ILE A 250 -10.14 -6.30 -11.71
CA ILE A 250 -10.32 -7.20 -10.56
C ILE A 250 -11.74 -7.77 -10.46
N PHE A 251 -12.75 -6.96 -10.76
CA PHE A 251 -14.15 -7.40 -10.72
C PHE A 251 -14.44 -8.38 -11.86
N ASP A 252 -14.04 -8.02 -13.08
CA ASP A 252 -14.25 -8.87 -14.26
C ASP A 252 -13.49 -10.20 -14.12
N ARG A 253 -12.25 -10.13 -13.61
CA ARG A 253 -11.38 -11.29 -13.43
C ARG A 253 -11.93 -12.24 -12.38
N TRP A 254 -12.44 -11.75 -11.25
CA TRP A 254 -13.07 -12.62 -10.26
C TRP A 254 -14.29 -13.35 -10.82
N ASN A 255 -15.13 -12.66 -11.59
CA ASN A 255 -16.27 -13.29 -12.25
C ASN A 255 -15.82 -14.37 -13.25
N GLU A 256 -14.78 -14.11 -14.05
CA GLU A 256 -14.19 -15.10 -14.94
C GLU A 256 -13.67 -16.34 -14.18
N VAL A 257 -12.92 -16.11 -13.10
CA VAL A 257 -12.36 -17.17 -12.24
C VAL A 257 -13.46 -18.06 -11.66
N LEU A 258 -14.59 -17.49 -11.24
CA LEU A 258 -15.74 -18.28 -10.77
C LEU A 258 -16.33 -19.17 -11.87
N GLN A 259 -16.43 -18.66 -13.11
CA GLN A 259 -16.95 -19.44 -14.24
C GLN A 259 -15.98 -20.55 -14.68
N LYS A 260 -14.69 -20.23 -14.75
CA LYS A 260 -13.65 -21.16 -15.21
C LYS A 260 -13.33 -22.21 -14.18
N GLY A 261 -13.30 -21.82 -12.91
CA GLY A 261 -12.99 -22.73 -11.84
C GLY A 261 -11.60 -23.33 -11.98
N PHE A 262 -10.56 -22.51 -12.02
CA PHE A 262 -9.18 -22.98 -12.04
C PHE A 262 -8.82 -23.78 -10.76
N PRO A 263 -7.84 -24.71 -10.82
CA PRO A 263 -7.41 -25.46 -9.63
C PRO A 263 -6.73 -24.56 -8.59
N MET A 264 -5.97 -23.57 -9.04
CA MET A 264 -5.25 -22.62 -8.18
C MET A 264 -5.39 -21.20 -8.73
N VAL A 265 -5.42 -20.22 -7.83
CA VAL A 265 -5.30 -18.80 -8.18
C VAL A 265 -4.26 -18.14 -7.30
N GLU A 266 -3.55 -17.16 -7.84
CA GLU A 266 -2.63 -16.31 -7.07
C GLU A 266 -2.99 -14.84 -7.27
N LEU A 267 -3.23 -14.15 -6.15
CA LEU A 267 -3.40 -12.70 -6.12
C LEU A 267 -2.02 -12.03 -6.15
N ILE A 268 -1.81 -11.18 -7.15
CA ILE A 268 -0.56 -10.47 -7.45
C ILE A 268 -0.82 -8.99 -7.15
N THR A 269 -0.44 -8.46 -5.99
CA THR A 269 0.35 -9.05 -4.88
C THR A 269 -0.14 -8.57 -3.51
N TRP A 270 0.45 -9.05 -2.42
CA TRP A 270 0.16 -8.57 -1.07
C TRP A 270 0.82 -7.21 -0.81
N ASN A 271 2.11 -7.05 -1.12
CA ASN A 271 2.92 -5.92 -0.67
C ASN A 271 3.85 -5.32 -1.74
N ASP A 272 3.62 -5.55 -3.04
CA ASP A 272 4.45 -4.88 -4.06
C ASP A 272 3.96 -3.43 -4.30
N TYR A 273 4.45 -2.53 -3.44
CA TYR A 273 4.10 -1.12 -3.46
C TYR A 273 4.70 -0.37 -4.66
N GLY A 274 5.93 -0.74 -5.06
CA GLY A 274 6.64 -0.16 -6.20
C GLY A 274 5.90 -0.31 -7.52
N GLU A 275 5.24 -1.45 -7.71
CA GLU A 275 4.45 -1.75 -8.91
C GLU A 275 2.94 -1.53 -8.72
N SER A 276 2.53 -0.95 -7.58
CA SER A 276 1.18 -0.46 -7.28
C SER A 276 0.07 -1.50 -7.40
N HIS A 277 0.38 -2.78 -7.22
CA HIS A 277 -0.59 -3.88 -7.34
C HIS A 277 -0.81 -4.67 -6.06
N TYR A 278 -0.32 -4.12 -4.95
CA TYR A 278 -0.60 -4.60 -3.61
C TYR A 278 -2.10 -4.54 -3.27
N ILE A 279 -2.56 -5.51 -2.48
CA ILE A 279 -3.88 -5.52 -1.83
C ILE A 279 -3.77 -5.56 -0.30
N GLY A 280 -2.56 -5.73 0.22
CA GLY A 280 -2.25 -5.63 1.64
C GLY A 280 -2.15 -4.18 2.12
N PRO A 281 -2.05 -3.99 3.44
CA PRO A 281 -2.07 -2.66 4.04
C PRO A 281 -0.75 -1.91 3.87
N LEU A 282 -0.82 -0.60 3.60
CA LEU A 282 0.34 0.31 3.61
C LEU A 282 1.09 0.30 4.94
N SER A 283 0.36 0.09 6.03
CA SER A 283 0.91 0.00 7.38
C SER A 283 1.71 -1.29 7.64
N SER A 284 1.71 -2.25 6.71
CA SER A 284 2.56 -3.44 6.79
C SER A 284 4.04 -3.02 6.75
N PRO A 285 4.90 -3.42 7.73
CA PRO A 285 6.28 -2.97 7.78
C PRO A 285 7.09 -3.35 6.53
N HIS A 286 7.78 -2.37 5.94
CA HIS A 286 8.67 -2.52 4.79
C HIS A 286 9.57 -1.28 4.70
N TYR A 287 10.71 -1.42 4.03
CA TYR A 287 11.54 -0.27 3.69
C TYR A 287 11.09 0.38 2.36
N ASP A 288 11.39 1.66 2.21
CA ASP A 288 11.10 2.41 0.98
C ASP A 288 12.14 2.16 -0.12
N ASP A 289 11.75 1.44 -1.17
CA ASP A 289 12.53 1.22 -2.39
C ASP A 289 12.51 2.41 -3.38
N GLY A 290 11.82 3.50 -3.00
CA GLY A 290 11.61 4.71 -3.80
C GLY A 290 10.15 4.95 -4.18
N ASN A 291 9.25 4.00 -3.89
CA ASN A 291 7.85 4.04 -4.30
C ASN A 291 6.97 5.03 -3.53
N SER A 292 7.37 5.42 -2.33
CA SER A 292 6.52 6.17 -1.39
C SER A 292 5.95 7.47 -1.95
N LYS A 293 6.59 8.04 -2.96
CA LYS A 293 6.14 9.24 -3.70
C LYS A 293 4.79 9.06 -4.41
N TRP A 294 4.46 7.84 -4.83
CA TRP A 294 3.18 7.51 -5.46
C TRP A 294 2.31 6.56 -4.63
N THR A 295 2.87 5.95 -3.60
CA THR A 295 2.17 5.02 -2.70
C THR A 295 1.61 5.70 -1.44
N ASN A 296 2.25 6.76 -0.94
CA ASN A 296 1.75 7.45 0.26
C ASN A 296 0.30 7.94 0.02
N ASP A 297 -0.56 7.70 1.02
CA ASP A 297 -1.99 7.99 0.99
C ASP A 297 -2.81 7.25 -0.10
N MET A 298 -2.32 6.12 -0.63
CA MET A 298 -3.02 5.27 -1.61
C MET A 298 -3.41 3.89 -1.05
N PRO A 299 -4.35 3.79 -0.08
CA PRO A 299 -4.75 2.49 0.43
C PRO A 299 -5.41 1.63 -0.66
N HIS A 300 -5.13 0.32 -0.67
CA HIS A 300 -5.70 -0.65 -1.61
C HIS A 300 -6.61 -1.71 -0.94
N ASN A 301 -6.87 -1.59 0.36
CA ASN A 301 -7.63 -2.57 1.15
C ASN A 301 -9.03 -2.87 0.60
N GLY A 302 -9.66 -1.92 -0.09
CA GLY A 302 -10.97 -2.13 -0.71
C GLY A 302 -10.97 -3.23 -1.77
N TRP A 303 -9.85 -3.48 -2.45
CA TRP A 303 -9.72 -4.61 -3.37
C TRP A 303 -9.58 -5.95 -2.65
N LEU A 304 -8.98 -5.98 -1.46
CA LEU A 304 -9.01 -7.15 -0.60
C LEU A 304 -10.44 -7.42 -0.13
N ASP A 305 -11.14 -6.40 0.37
CA ASP A 305 -12.54 -6.50 0.81
C ASP A 305 -13.46 -7.00 -0.31
N LEU A 306 -13.33 -6.42 -1.50
CA LEU A 306 -14.03 -6.88 -2.71
C LEU A 306 -13.80 -8.36 -2.97
N SER A 307 -12.57 -8.86 -2.80
CA SER A 307 -12.18 -10.22 -3.13
C SER A 307 -12.72 -11.27 -2.15
N LYS A 308 -13.00 -10.91 -0.88
CA LYS A 308 -13.41 -11.86 0.18
C LYS A 308 -14.60 -12.76 -0.20
N PRO A 309 -15.76 -12.23 -0.64
CA PRO A 309 -16.89 -13.09 -1.00
C PRO A 309 -16.62 -13.90 -2.27
N PHE A 310 -15.82 -13.40 -3.22
CA PHE A 310 -15.42 -14.16 -4.41
C PHE A 310 -14.49 -15.33 -4.07
N ILE A 311 -13.54 -15.13 -3.16
CA ILE A 311 -12.68 -16.20 -2.62
C ILE A 311 -13.54 -17.29 -1.99
N ALA A 312 -14.55 -16.90 -1.19
CA ALA A 312 -15.46 -17.85 -0.57
C ALA A 312 -16.30 -18.64 -1.60
N ALA A 313 -16.82 -17.96 -2.64
CA ALA A 313 -17.54 -18.60 -3.74
C ALA A 313 -16.65 -19.57 -4.53
N TYR A 314 -15.44 -19.14 -4.88
CA TYR A 314 -14.45 -19.93 -5.60
C TYR A 314 -14.15 -21.22 -4.85
N LYS A 315 -13.84 -21.12 -3.55
CA LYS A 315 -13.54 -22.26 -2.68
C LYS A 315 -14.68 -23.26 -2.54
N ASN A 316 -15.91 -22.80 -2.72
CA ASN A 316 -17.12 -23.63 -2.72
C ASN A 316 -17.55 -24.10 -4.12
N LYS A 317 -16.75 -23.79 -5.15
CA LYS A 317 -17.04 -24.12 -6.56
C LYS A 317 -18.34 -23.51 -7.08
N ASP A 318 -18.81 -22.43 -6.46
CA ASP A 318 -19.95 -21.68 -6.97
C ASP A 318 -19.53 -20.76 -8.11
N THR A 319 -20.46 -20.55 -9.04
CA THR A 319 -20.27 -19.66 -10.20
C THR A 319 -20.90 -18.27 -9.97
N SER A 320 -21.43 -18.01 -8.78
CA SER A 320 -21.96 -16.71 -8.36
C SER A 320 -21.51 -16.40 -6.93
N VAL A 321 -21.25 -15.11 -6.70
CA VAL A 321 -20.83 -14.55 -5.41
C VAL A 321 -22.01 -14.22 -4.49
N ASP A 322 -23.24 -14.15 -5.00
CA ASP A 322 -24.37 -13.46 -4.36
C ASP A 322 -24.66 -13.94 -2.93
N LYS A 323 -24.65 -15.27 -2.70
CA LYS A 323 -24.94 -15.83 -1.37
C LYS A 323 -23.82 -15.65 -0.33
N TYR A 324 -22.68 -15.10 -0.75
CA TYR A 324 -21.52 -14.79 0.10
C TYR A 324 -21.49 -13.31 0.48
N ILE A 325 -22.38 -12.49 -0.07
CA ILE A 325 -22.57 -11.09 0.30
C ILE A 325 -23.56 -11.06 1.46
N THR A 326 -23.04 -10.83 2.67
CA THR A 326 -23.84 -10.81 3.90
C THR A 326 -24.12 -9.40 4.42
N ASP A 327 -23.39 -8.41 3.91
CA ASP A 327 -23.42 -7.04 4.36
C ASP A 327 -23.34 -6.12 3.14
N ASP A 328 -24.03 -4.98 3.20
CA ASP A 328 -23.96 -3.99 2.12
C ASP A 328 -22.62 -3.25 2.17
N GLN A 329 -21.95 -3.15 1.02
CA GLN A 329 -20.72 -2.38 0.87
C GLN A 329 -20.66 -1.68 -0.49
N ILE A 330 -20.09 -0.49 -0.51
CA ILE A 330 -19.63 0.19 -1.73
C ILE A 330 -18.11 0.18 -1.70
N ILE A 331 -17.46 -0.28 -2.76
CA ILE A 331 -16.02 -0.24 -2.97
C ILE A 331 -15.77 0.63 -4.18
N TYR A 332 -14.84 1.57 -4.10
CA TYR A 332 -14.57 2.49 -5.20
C TYR A 332 -13.10 2.74 -5.40
N TRP A 333 -12.71 3.04 -6.64
CA TRP A 333 -11.34 3.44 -6.96
C TRP A 333 -11.26 4.37 -8.17
N TYR A 334 -10.21 5.18 -8.21
CA TYR A 334 -9.91 6.14 -9.27
C TYR A 334 -8.48 6.68 -9.13
N ARG A 335 -7.98 7.34 -10.17
CA ARG A 335 -6.70 8.07 -10.12
C ARG A 335 -6.86 9.44 -9.47
N ARG A 336 -5.84 9.87 -8.75
CA ARG A 336 -5.81 11.20 -8.09
C ARG A 336 -5.80 12.37 -9.08
N THR A 337 -5.42 12.13 -10.33
CA THR A 337 -5.40 13.14 -11.39
C THR A 337 -6.00 12.59 -12.68
N LEU A 338 -6.48 13.51 -13.53
CA LEU A 338 -6.88 13.15 -14.89
C LEU A 338 -5.63 12.85 -15.73
N GLY A 339 -5.75 11.89 -16.65
CA GLY A 339 -4.62 11.44 -17.47
C GLY A 339 -4.03 12.52 -18.36
N SER A 340 -4.81 13.57 -18.66
CA SER A 340 -4.38 14.73 -19.45
C SER A 340 -3.59 15.78 -18.67
N LEU A 341 -3.49 15.69 -17.33
CA LEU A 341 -2.70 16.64 -16.55
C LEU A 341 -1.24 16.56 -16.99
N ASP A 342 -0.60 17.71 -17.17
CA ASP A 342 0.81 17.83 -17.56
C ASP A 342 1.66 18.12 -16.32
N CYS A 343 2.62 17.23 -16.07
CA CYS A 343 3.56 17.31 -14.95
C CYS A 343 5.02 17.37 -15.43
N ASP A 344 5.27 17.50 -16.74
CA ASP A 344 6.61 17.35 -17.32
C ASP A 344 7.68 18.24 -16.66
N ALA A 345 7.29 19.46 -16.25
CA ALA A 345 8.20 20.42 -15.64
C ALA A 345 8.73 19.99 -14.26
N THR A 346 8.00 19.14 -13.54
CA THR A 346 8.31 18.73 -12.16
C THR A 346 8.49 17.24 -11.99
N ASP A 347 8.17 16.45 -13.02
CA ASP A 347 8.20 15.00 -12.98
C ASP A 347 9.63 14.44 -12.95
N THR A 348 9.80 13.31 -12.28
CA THR A 348 11.12 12.67 -12.09
C THR A 348 11.59 11.87 -13.31
N THR A 349 10.69 11.56 -14.25
CA THR A 349 11.00 10.78 -15.45
C THR A 349 10.96 11.61 -16.74
N ALA A 350 10.27 12.76 -16.74
CA ALA A 350 10.15 13.64 -17.90
C ALA A 350 11.46 14.35 -18.26
N GLY A 351 12.00 14.04 -19.44
CA GLY A 351 13.29 14.59 -19.90
C GLY A 351 14.48 14.16 -19.04
N ARG A 352 14.35 13.05 -18.29
CA ARG A 352 15.38 12.52 -17.40
C ARG A 352 15.85 11.15 -17.90
N PRO A 353 17.01 11.04 -18.56
CA PRO A 353 17.62 9.74 -18.85
C PRO A 353 17.96 8.99 -17.57
N ALA A 354 17.78 7.67 -17.57
CA ALA A 354 18.09 6.79 -16.45
C ALA A 354 18.66 5.45 -16.96
N ASN A 355 19.03 4.56 -16.05
CA ASN A 355 19.40 3.20 -16.43
C ASN A 355 18.21 2.51 -17.11
N ASN A 356 18.44 1.93 -18.29
CA ASN A 356 17.42 1.18 -19.02
C ASN A 356 17.93 -0.17 -19.55
N ASP A 357 18.89 -0.79 -18.85
CA ASP A 357 19.44 -2.10 -19.23
C ASP A 357 18.35 -3.18 -19.29
N SER A 358 17.30 -3.03 -18.48
CA SER A 358 16.12 -3.91 -18.46
C SER A 358 15.11 -3.65 -19.58
N GLY A 359 15.21 -2.52 -20.28
CA GLY A 359 14.23 -2.08 -21.28
C GLY A 359 12.88 -1.62 -20.69
N ASN A 360 12.83 -1.37 -19.39
CA ASN A 360 11.61 -1.06 -18.63
C ASN A 360 11.45 0.44 -18.30
N TYR A 361 12.42 1.28 -18.62
CA TYR A 361 12.36 2.72 -18.41
C TYR A 361 11.97 3.47 -19.69
N PHE A 362 10.89 4.25 -19.59
CA PHE A 362 10.40 5.14 -20.64
C PHE A 362 10.42 6.56 -20.10
N GLN A 363 11.00 7.52 -20.84
CA GLN A 363 11.06 8.90 -20.38
C GLN A 363 9.71 9.60 -20.54
N GLY A 364 9.28 10.37 -19.54
CA GLY A 364 8.03 11.13 -19.56
C GLY A 364 6.85 10.41 -18.91
N ARG A 365 5.63 10.75 -19.32
CA ARG A 365 4.43 10.09 -18.80
C ARG A 365 4.53 8.55 -19.00
N PRO A 366 4.10 7.73 -18.03
CA PRO A 366 4.31 6.27 -18.05
C PRO A 366 3.88 5.61 -19.36
N ASP A 367 4.69 4.70 -19.91
CA ASP A 367 4.28 3.94 -21.11
C ASP A 367 2.96 3.20 -20.83
N GLY A 368 2.02 3.26 -21.78
CA GLY A 368 0.69 2.69 -21.62
C GLY A 368 -0.37 3.60 -20.99
N TRP A 369 -0.04 4.82 -20.55
CA TRP A 369 -0.98 5.72 -19.87
C TRP A 369 -2.28 5.99 -20.66
N GLN A 370 -2.22 5.97 -21.99
CA GLN A 370 -3.36 6.21 -22.88
C GLN A 370 -4.42 5.10 -22.79
N THR A 371 -4.05 3.93 -22.28
CA THR A 371 -4.97 2.80 -22.10
C THR A 371 -5.86 2.95 -20.86
N LEU A 372 -5.56 3.92 -20.00
CA LEU A 372 -6.31 4.17 -18.77
C LEU A 372 -7.32 5.31 -18.93
N GLU A 373 -8.59 4.95 -18.74
CA GLU A 373 -9.71 5.88 -18.74
C GLU A 373 -9.69 6.83 -17.52
N ASP A 374 -10.17 8.06 -17.75
CA ASP A 374 -10.55 8.99 -16.66
C ASP A 374 -11.93 8.60 -16.12
N ALA A 375 -11.95 7.64 -15.20
CA ALA A 375 -13.17 7.10 -14.63
C ALA A 375 -13.08 6.87 -13.12
N VAL A 376 -14.24 6.95 -12.47
CA VAL A 376 -14.48 6.44 -11.12
C VAL A 376 -15.21 5.11 -11.25
N TYR A 377 -14.60 4.05 -10.71
CA TYR A 377 -15.14 2.71 -10.70
C TYR A 377 -15.75 2.45 -9.32
N VAL A 378 -16.95 1.86 -9.30
CA VAL A 378 -17.67 1.54 -8.08
C VAL A 378 -18.22 0.13 -8.17
N VAL A 379 -17.83 -0.75 -7.26
CA VAL A 379 -18.49 -2.03 -7.05
C VAL A 379 -19.38 -1.94 -5.82
N THR A 380 -20.64 -2.32 -5.98
CA THR A 380 -21.55 -2.53 -4.86
C THR A 380 -21.63 -4.01 -4.56
N LEU A 381 -21.59 -4.38 -3.28
CA LEU A 381 -21.92 -5.70 -2.76
C LEU A 381 -23.19 -5.53 -1.96
N LEU A 382 -24.34 -5.92 -2.50
CA LEU A 382 -25.64 -5.62 -1.88
C LEU A 382 -26.41 -6.87 -1.48
N THR A 383 -27.00 -6.84 -0.30
CA THR A 383 -27.93 -7.86 0.20
C THR A 383 -29.33 -7.70 -0.40
N GLU A 384 -29.71 -6.46 -0.71
CA GLU A 384 -30.99 -6.08 -1.32
C GLU A 384 -30.76 -4.98 -2.38
N PRO A 385 -31.60 -4.88 -3.43
CA PRO A 385 -31.48 -3.83 -4.42
C PRO A 385 -31.58 -2.41 -3.81
N GLY A 386 -31.03 -1.41 -4.49
CA GLY A 386 -31.13 -0.01 -4.08
C GLY A 386 -30.70 0.96 -5.16
N THR A 387 -30.83 2.26 -4.89
CA THR A 387 -30.38 3.33 -5.78
C THR A 387 -29.01 3.81 -5.34
N LEU A 388 -27.99 3.58 -6.17
CA LEU A 388 -26.63 4.09 -5.99
C LEU A 388 -26.53 5.51 -6.56
N THR A 389 -26.02 6.45 -5.78
CA THR A 389 -25.66 7.80 -6.22
C THR A 389 -24.16 7.98 -6.13
N ILE A 390 -23.54 8.35 -7.25
CA ILE A 390 -22.10 8.64 -7.35
C ILE A 390 -21.95 10.11 -7.76
N ALA A 391 -21.26 10.89 -6.93
CA ALA A 391 -20.87 12.25 -7.28
C ALA A 391 -19.36 12.31 -7.54
N SER A 392 -18.97 12.73 -8.74
CA SER A 392 -17.58 13.02 -9.10
C SER A 392 -17.45 14.49 -9.45
N GLY A 393 -16.77 15.26 -8.59
CA GLY A 393 -16.79 16.71 -8.68
C GLY A 393 -18.21 17.28 -8.59
N ASP A 394 -18.63 18.00 -9.62
CA ASP A 394 -19.99 18.55 -9.76
C ASP A 394 -20.94 17.61 -10.54
N GLN A 395 -20.45 16.48 -11.04
CA GLN A 395 -21.27 15.50 -11.76
C GLN A 395 -21.92 14.54 -10.77
N VAL A 396 -23.20 14.22 -11.00
CA VAL A 396 -23.96 13.25 -10.21
C VAL A 396 -24.60 12.24 -11.15
N VAL A 397 -24.40 10.96 -10.85
CA VAL A 397 -25.03 9.82 -11.54
C VAL A 397 -25.82 9.03 -10.51
N GLU A 398 -27.08 8.72 -10.85
CA GLU A 398 -27.94 7.84 -10.07
C GLU A 398 -28.28 6.59 -10.89
N GLN A 399 -28.19 5.43 -10.27
CA GLN A 399 -28.46 4.15 -10.93
C GLN A 399 -29.10 3.16 -9.96
N GLU A 400 -30.17 2.50 -10.40
CA GLU A 400 -30.71 1.32 -9.72
C GLU A 400 -29.73 0.15 -9.86
N VAL A 401 -29.33 -0.42 -8.73
CA VAL A 401 -28.41 -1.56 -8.64
C VAL A 401 -29.11 -2.73 -7.94
N PRO A 402 -29.07 -3.95 -8.52
CA PRO A 402 -29.69 -5.11 -7.90
C PRO A 402 -28.91 -5.58 -6.66
N ALA A 403 -29.49 -6.53 -5.92
CA ALA A 403 -28.72 -7.33 -4.97
C ALA A 403 -27.58 -8.10 -5.70
N GLY A 404 -26.55 -8.49 -4.97
CA GLY A 404 -25.35 -9.13 -5.53
C GLY A 404 -24.20 -8.15 -5.74
N ALA A 405 -23.18 -8.59 -6.48
CA ALA A 405 -22.02 -7.76 -6.82
C ALA A 405 -22.22 -7.05 -8.17
N ASN A 406 -22.16 -5.72 -8.20
CA ASN A 406 -22.41 -4.93 -9.41
C ASN A 406 -21.37 -3.83 -9.60
N LEU A 407 -20.80 -3.74 -10.80
CA LEU A 407 -19.89 -2.67 -11.20
C LEU A 407 -20.65 -1.54 -11.90
N VAL A 408 -20.41 -0.30 -11.45
CA VAL A 408 -20.83 0.94 -12.08
C VAL A 408 -19.58 1.77 -12.39
N LYS A 409 -19.49 2.31 -13.60
CA LYS A 409 -18.41 3.17 -14.05
C LYS A 409 -18.98 4.53 -14.45
N VAL A 410 -18.40 5.61 -13.91
CA VAL A 410 -18.77 6.99 -14.26
C VAL A 410 -17.54 7.80 -14.68
N PRO A 411 -17.69 8.83 -15.52
CA PRO A 411 -16.59 9.73 -15.85
C PRO A 411 -15.99 10.37 -14.59
N ALA A 412 -14.67 10.45 -14.52
CA ALA A 412 -13.98 11.16 -13.45
C ALA A 412 -13.99 12.67 -13.71
N ALA A 413 -14.29 13.45 -12.66
CA ALA A 413 -14.17 14.90 -12.67
C ALA A 413 -13.41 15.40 -11.43
N VAL A 414 -12.68 16.51 -11.61
CA VAL A 414 -11.94 17.19 -10.54
C VAL A 414 -12.87 17.59 -9.41
N GLY A 415 -12.42 17.38 -8.17
CA GLY A 415 -13.13 17.71 -6.95
C GLY A 415 -13.43 16.48 -6.09
N LYS A 416 -14.42 16.62 -5.22
CA LYS A 416 -14.80 15.60 -4.25
C LYS A 416 -15.48 14.42 -4.89
N GLN A 417 -15.19 13.24 -4.36
CA GLN A 417 -15.85 11.99 -4.76
C GLN A 417 -16.77 11.55 -3.61
N ARG A 418 -18.07 11.40 -3.87
CA ARG A 418 -19.06 11.01 -2.85
C ARG A 418 -19.90 9.85 -3.35
N PHE A 419 -20.28 8.98 -2.42
CA PHE A 419 -21.01 7.76 -2.73
C PHE A 419 -22.14 7.59 -1.72
N SER A 420 -23.33 7.23 -2.18
CA SER A 420 -24.42 6.83 -1.29
C SER A 420 -25.30 5.75 -1.92
N LEU A 421 -25.91 4.94 -1.06
CA LEU A 421 -26.93 3.97 -1.43
C LEU A 421 -28.22 4.34 -0.70
N SER A 422 -29.34 4.34 -1.42
CA SER A 422 -30.66 4.57 -0.83
C SER A 422 -31.66 3.47 -1.16
N ARG A 423 -32.62 3.25 -0.26
CA ARG A 423 -33.75 2.33 -0.43
C ARG A 423 -35.02 3.01 0.04
N GLY A 424 -36.05 3.07 -0.82
CA GLY A 424 -37.30 3.77 -0.51
C GLY A 424 -37.11 5.25 -0.13
N GLY A 425 -36.13 5.92 -0.73
CA GLY A 425 -35.78 7.32 -0.44
C GLY A 425 -34.98 7.56 0.85
N THR A 426 -34.62 6.49 1.58
CA THR A 426 -33.77 6.59 2.77
C THR A 426 -32.35 6.19 2.44
N VAL A 427 -31.37 7.03 2.77
CA VAL A 427 -29.94 6.71 2.62
C VAL A 427 -29.54 5.67 3.67
N VAL A 428 -29.00 4.53 3.22
CA VAL A 428 -28.58 3.41 4.07
C VAL A 428 -27.06 3.30 4.19
N LEU A 429 -26.32 3.76 3.18
CA LEU A 429 -24.87 3.91 3.20
C LEU A 429 -24.51 5.26 2.57
N GLN A 430 -23.54 5.97 3.13
CA GLN A 430 -22.93 7.12 2.47
C GLN A 430 -21.53 7.39 2.99
N ASP A 431 -20.65 7.88 2.13
CA ASP A 431 -19.41 8.51 2.54
C ASP A 431 -18.88 9.50 1.49
N THR A 432 -17.90 10.30 1.90
CA THR A 432 -17.07 11.12 1.02
C THR A 432 -15.66 10.57 1.05
N SER A 433 -15.08 10.36 -0.13
CA SER A 433 -13.70 9.91 -0.21
C SER A 433 -12.73 10.91 0.41
N LEU A 434 -11.67 10.40 1.05
CA LEU A 434 -10.60 11.19 1.64
C LEU A 434 -9.61 11.75 0.60
N MET A 435 -9.73 11.33 -0.65
CA MET A 435 -8.87 11.77 -1.76
C MET A 435 -9.67 12.49 -2.84
N ASP A 436 -9.45 13.78 -3.02
CA ASP A 436 -10.05 14.51 -4.15
C ASP A 436 -9.32 14.18 -5.46
N ILE A 437 -10.06 14.18 -6.57
CA ILE A 437 -9.44 14.22 -7.90
C ILE A 437 -8.97 15.65 -8.13
N SER A 438 -7.69 15.81 -8.45
CA SER A 438 -7.00 17.09 -8.46
C SER A 438 -6.49 17.47 -9.85
N ASN A 439 -6.35 18.77 -10.08
CA ASN A 439 -5.63 19.35 -11.22
C ASN A 439 -4.19 19.79 -10.86
N VAL A 440 -3.67 19.31 -9.73
CA VAL A 440 -2.32 19.57 -9.23
C VAL A 440 -1.53 18.26 -9.25
N CYS A 441 -0.31 18.30 -9.81
CA CYS A 441 0.59 17.14 -9.85
C CYS A 441 0.96 16.70 -8.43
N PRO A 442 0.54 15.51 -7.97
CA PRO A 442 0.83 15.02 -6.64
C PRO A 442 2.34 14.83 -6.49
N CYS A 443 2.95 15.55 -5.55
CA CYS A 443 4.40 15.59 -5.37
C CYS A 443 5.18 15.93 -6.66
N GLY A 444 4.55 16.66 -7.59
CA GLY A 444 5.15 17.03 -8.88
C GLY A 444 5.19 15.91 -9.92
N LEU A 445 4.56 14.75 -9.65
CA LEU A 445 4.70 13.54 -10.47
C LEU A 445 3.46 13.19 -11.31
N TYR A 446 3.68 12.41 -12.36
CA TYR A 446 2.67 11.57 -13.00
C TYR A 446 2.31 10.37 -12.11
N ASN A 447 1.46 10.57 -11.10
CA ASN A 447 0.98 9.45 -10.29
C ASN A 447 -0.24 8.76 -10.93
N PHE A 448 -0.03 7.58 -11.48
CA PHE A 448 -1.07 6.71 -12.07
C PHE A 448 -1.45 5.54 -11.14
N ASN A 449 -1.05 5.58 -9.87
CA ASN A 449 -1.57 4.69 -8.85
C ASN A 449 -3.06 5.01 -8.60
N ALA A 450 -3.82 4.01 -8.14
CA ALA A 450 -5.22 4.19 -7.79
C ALA A 450 -5.36 4.50 -6.30
N TYR A 451 -6.29 5.39 -5.97
CA TYR A 451 -6.83 5.48 -4.62
C TYR A 451 -8.01 4.52 -4.52
N VAL A 452 -8.06 3.68 -3.47
CA VAL A 452 -9.16 2.73 -3.24
C VAL A 452 -9.81 3.01 -1.88
N GLY A 453 -11.13 3.08 -1.86
CA GLY A 453 -11.89 3.28 -0.63
C GLY A 453 -13.13 2.40 -0.57
N THR A 454 -13.78 2.42 0.61
CA THR A 454 -14.97 1.63 0.91
C THR A 454 -16.00 2.47 1.66
N VAL A 455 -17.28 2.08 1.56
CA VAL A 455 -18.39 2.56 2.37
C VAL A 455 -19.13 1.35 2.94
N PRO A 456 -19.17 1.16 4.27
CA PRO A 456 -18.53 1.99 5.30
C PRO A 456 -17.01 2.06 5.16
N ALA A 457 -16.41 3.16 5.61
CA ALA A 457 -14.96 3.36 5.56
C ALA A 457 -14.21 2.24 6.29
N GLY A 458 -13.14 1.75 5.65
CA GLY A 458 -12.18 0.82 6.24
C GLY A 458 -11.34 1.44 7.37
N PHE A 459 -10.40 0.65 7.88
CA PHE A 459 -9.47 1.13 8.91
C PHE A 459 -8.47 2.15 8.35
N ASN A 460 -7.90 2.98 9.22
CA ASN A 460 -6.85 3.91 8.85
C ASN A 460 -5.56 3.16 8.53
N ASP A 461 -5.03 3.34 7.32
CA ASP A 461 -3.90 2.59 6.78
C ASP A 461 -2.79 3.53 6.28
N PRO A 462 -2.08 4.23 7.19
CA PRO A 462 -0.99 5.12 6.81
C PRO A 462 0.27 4.33 6.49
N LEU A 463 1.08 4.85 5.57
CA LEU A 463 2.44 4.36 5.32
C LEU A 463 3.32 4.59 6.55
N GLY A 464 4.12 3.60 6.93
CA GLY A 464 5.04 3.68 8.07
C GLY A 464 6.28 4.54 7.81
N GLU A 465 7.02 4.88 8.87
CA GLU A 465 8.24 5.73 8.78
C GLU A 465 9.29 5.14 7.83
N HIS A 466 9.57 3.84 7.93
CA HIS A 466 10.51 3.14 7.04
C HIS A 466 10.05 3.14 5.58
N GLY A 467 8.73 3.03 5.35
CA GLY A 467 8.12 3.13 4.03
C GLY A 467 8.09 4.56 3.48
N LEU A 468 8.39 5.59 4.28
CA LEU A 468 8.47 6.99 3.86
C LEU A 468 9.91 7.50 3.69
N ALA A 469 10.90 6.68 4.00
CA ALA A 469 12.30 7.10 4.17
C ALA A 469 12.92 7.74 2.91
N SER A 470 12.47 7.35 1.72
CA SER A 470 12.98 7.82 0.43
C SER A 470 12.03 8.79 -0.28
N LEU A 471 10.93 9.23 0.36
CA LEU A 471 9.86 9.98 -0.29
C LEU A 471 10.34 11.25 -0.99
N THR A 472 11.29 12.00 -0.41
CA THR A 472 11.76 13.25 -1.02
C THR A 472 12.90 13.05 -2.03
N ILE A 473 13.48 11.85 -2.12
CA ILE A 473 14.65 11.59 -2.97
C ILE A 473 14.24 11.67 -4.43
N GLY A 474 14.89 12.49 -5.26
CA GLY A 474 14.57 12.59 -6.70
C GLY A 474 13.32 13.41 -7.04
N LEU A 475 12.58 13.94 -6.05
CA LEU A 475 11.53 14.91 -6.31
C LEU A 475 12.11 16.26 -6.74
N HIS A 476 11.44 16.93 -7.68
CA HIS A 476 11.80 18.28 -8.13
C HIS A 476 10.93 19.39 -7.50
N VAL A 477 10.14 19.04 -6.49
CA VAL A 477 9.31 19.97 -5.73
C VAL A 477 9.63 19.84 -4.24
N THR A 478 9.41 20.93 -3.50
CA THR A 478 9.59 20.98 -2.03
C THR A 478 8.27 20.93 -1.27
N THR A 479 7.15 20.78 -1.99
CA THR A 479 5.78 20.80 -1.43
C THR A 479 5.31 19.45 -0.90
N CYS A 480 6.08 18.38 -1.11
CA CYS A 480 5.79 17.03 -0.65
C CYS A 480 6.54 16.76 0.67
N SER A 481 5.87 16.16 1.64
CA SER A 481 6.41 15.82 2.96
C SER A 481 6.38 14.32 3.16
N ALA A 482 7.40 13.77 3.83
CA ALA A 482 7.49 12.35 4.21
C ALA A 482 6.57 12.03 5.39
N THR A 483 5.27 12.34 5.24
CA THR A 483 4.25 12.21 6.28
C THR A 483 2.93 11.83 5.64
N PRO A 484 2.19 10.85 6.18
CA PRO A 484 0.83 10.56 5.74
C PRO A 484 -0.07 11.79 5.89
N SER A 485 -0.92 12.04 4.90
CA SER A 485 -1.73 13.26 4.82
C SER A 485 -3.17 13.01 4.38
N LEU A 486 -3.57 11.74 4.23
CA LEU A 486 -4.91 11.35 3.83
C LEU A 486 -5.97 11.98 4.77
N GLY A 487 -6.99 12.61 4.18
CA GLY A 487 -8.01 13.35 4.93
C GLY A 487 -7.62 14.76 5.39
N THR A 488 -6.33 15.14 5.31
CA THR A 488 -5.85 16.52 5.58
C THR A 488 -5.40 17.28 4.32
N ASN A 489 -5.46 16.62 3.16
CA ASN A 489 -5.05 17.17 1.87
C ASN A 489 -5.62 18.60 1.66
N PRO A 490 -4.79 19.60 1.30
CA PRO A 490 -5.27 20.95 1.06
C PRO A 490 -6.30 20.95 -0.09
N PRO A 491 -7.39 21.75 0.02
CA PRO A 491 -8.41 21.82 -1.02
C PRO A 491 -7.81 22.16 -2.38
N THR A 492 -8.27 21.50 -3.44
CA THR A 492 -7.96 21.92 -4.80
C THR A 492 -8.51 23.33 -5.00
N THR A 493 -7.63 24.32 -5.19
CA THR A 493 -8.09 25.65 -5.57
C THR A 493 -8.44 25.58 -7.05
N ALA A 494 -9.73 25.55 -7.38
CA ALA A 494 -10.19 25.66 -8.75
C ALA A 494 -9.77 27.02 -9.31
N THR A 495 -8.65 27.09 -10.02
CA THR A 495 -8.28 28.29 -10.77
C THR A 495 -9.19 28.38 -12.00
N THR A 496 -10.25 29.18 -11.90
CA THR A 496 -10.96 29.72 -13.08
C THR A 496 -9.98 30.57 -13.88
N THR A 497 -9.41 30.02 -14.94
CA THR A 497 -8.64 30.78 -15.93
C THR A 497 -9.60 31.66 -16.73
N ALA A 498 -9.83 32.89 -16.26
CA ALA A 498 -10.45 33.92 -17.08
C ALA A 498 -9.42 34.39 -18.12
N THR A 499 -9.62 34.00 -19.38
CA THR A 499 -8.85 34.50 -20.52
C THR A 499 -9.17 35.99 -20.70
N ALA A 500 -8.25 36.87 -20.31
CA ALA A 500 -8.35 38.31 -20.56
C ALA A 500 -7.95 38.60 -22.01
N SER A 501 -8.94 38.83 -22.88
CA SER A 501 -8.73 39.45 -24.18
C SER A 501 -8.55 40.97 -24.03
N THR A 502 -7.40 41.45 -24.47
CA THR A 502 -7.01 42.86 -24.57
C THR A 502 -7.89 43.59 -25.58
N THR A 503 -8.61 44.63 -25.15
CA THR A 503 -8.99 45.75 -26.03
C THR A 503 -8.98 47.08 -25.26
N THR A 504 -8.29 48.03 -25.87
CA THR A 504 -7.98 49.39 -25.43
C THR A 504 -9.12 50.34 -25.78
N ALA A 505 -9.56 51.22 -24.85
CA ALA A 505 -10.04 52.57 -25.16
C ALA A 505 -10.39 53.41 -23.90
N GLY A 506 -9.75 54.60 -23.80
CA GLY A 506 -10.41 55.88 -23.49
C GLY A 506 -10.73 56.27 -22.02
N PRO A 507 -10.25 57.43 -21.52
CA PRO A 507 -10.47 57.88 -20.15
C PRO A 507 -11.70 58.79 -20.00
N ILE A 508 -12.47 58.64 -18.91
CA ILE A 508 -13.42 59.66 -18.45
C ILE A 508 -13.33 59.81 -16.91
N THR A 509 -13.20 61.08 -16.54
CA THR A 509 -13.15 61.77 -15.25
C THR A 509 -14.39 61.53 -14.37
N THR A 510 -14.24 61.42 -13.03
CA THR A 510 -14.79 62.34 -12.00
C THR A 510 -14.54 61.86 -10.55
N SER A 511 -13.91 62.76 -9.76
CA SER A 511 -14.16 63.18 -8.36
C SER A 511 -15.10 62.32 -7.46
N THR A 512 -14.89 62.13 -6.14
CA THR A 512 -14.83 63.17 -5.08
C THR A 512 -14.49 62.53 -3.70
N THR A 513 -13.44 63.03 -3.05
CA THR A 513 -13.24 63.48 -1.64
C THR A 513 -13.70 62.68 -0.39
N SER A 514 -12.75 62.56 0.56
CA SER A 514 -12.83 62.68 2.06
C SER A 514 -13.58 61.60 2.87
N THR A 515 -13.18 61.18 4.09
CA THR A 515 -12.44 61.87 5.17
C THR A 515 -11.87 60.88 6.21
N THR A 516 -10.86 61.38 6.90
CA THR A 516 -10.03 60.92 8.04
C THR A 516 -10.77 60.51 9.32
N SER A 517 -10.18 59.59 10.13
CA SER A 517 -9.75 59.86 11.52
C SER A 517 -9.07 58.67 12.24
N THR A 518 -7.83 58.94 12.64
CA THR A 518 -6.99 58.54 13.81
C THR A 518 -7.74 58.28 15.13
N SER A 519 -7.23 57.65 16.20
CA SER A 519 -5.92 57.09 16.60
C SER A 519 -6.02 56.35 17.96
N SER A 520 -5.06 55.44 18.21
CA SER A 520 -4.22 55.25 19.43
C SER A 520 -4.80 54.94 20.83
N GLY A 521 -4.15 53.99 21.53
CA GLY A 521 -4.03 53.99 23.00
C GLY A 521 -3.49 52.70 23.63
N THR A 522 -2.20 52.69 23.99
CA THR A 522 -1.44 51.61 24.67
C THR A 522 -1.31 51.91 26.19
N THR A 523 -1.19 50.90 27.08
CA THR A 523 -0.17 50.71 28.15
C THR A 523 -0.58 49.86 29.40
N SER A 524 0.15 48.76 29.61
CA SER A 524 0.93 48.29 30.80
C SER A 524 0.39 48.13 32.26
N ALA A 525 0.40 46.88 32.78
CA ALA A 525 0.88 46.25 34.06
C ALA A 525 0.81 47.01 35.44
N PRO A 526 0.83 46.36 36.67
CA PRO A 526 1.52 45.10 37.08
C PRO A 526 0.84 44.19 38.17
N SER A 527 1.57 43.13 38.59
CA SER A 527 1.24 42.01 39.53
C SER A 527 1.35 42.34 41.05
N PRO A 528 0.81 41.52 41.98
CA PRO A 528 1.69 40.65 42.81
C PRO A 528 1.12 39.28 43.27
N SER A 529 2.03 38.37 43.68
CA SER A 529 1.84 36.97 44.13
C SER A 529 1.33 36.75 45.56
N LYS A 530 0.71 35.59 45.84
CA LYS A 530 0.74 34.87 47.13
C LYS A 530 0.33 33.38 47.03
N THR A 531 0.99 32.56 47.84
CA THR A 531 1.04 31.08 47.90
C THR A 531 0.01 30.47 48.87
N THR A 532 -0.63 29.32 48.56
CA THR A 532 -1.02 28.24 49.52
C THR A 532 -1.48 26.95 48.82
N SER A 533 -1.43 25.83 49.54
CA SER A 533 -1.30 24.41 49.10
C SER A 533 -2.60 23.56 49.11
N GLU A 534 -2.73 22.64 48.13
CA GLU A 534 -3.39 21.29 47.97
C GLU A 534 -4.62 20.79 48.81
N PRO A 535 -5.31 19.67 48.43
CA PRO A 535 -5.62 18.98 47.14
C PRO A 535 -7.16 18.82 46.90
N THR A 536 -7.77 18.53 45.73
CA THR A 536 -7.84 17.26 44.96
C THR A 536 -8.84 17.41 43.79
N GLN A 537 -8.50 16.98 42.55
CA GLN A 537 -9.29 16.53 41.33
C GLN A 537 -10.56 17.30 40.85
N PRO A 538 -10.96 17.42 39.54
CA PRO A 538 -10.57 16.71 38.29
C PRO A 538 -10.30 17.60 37.03
N THR A 539 -10.01 16.93 35.90
CA THR A 539 -10.26 17.27 34.46
C THR A 539 -8.98 17.28 33.61
N SER A 540 -8.79 16.26 32.77
CA SER A 540 -7.64 16.13 31.86
C SER A 540 -7.87 16.92 30.57
N THR A 541 -7.38 18.16 30.55
CA THR A 541 -7.04 18.90 29.33
C THR A 541 -5.59 18.57 28.97
N SER A 542 -5.36 17.97 27.80
CA SER A 542 -4.02 17.77 27.24
C SER A 542 -3.41 19.12 26.86
N GLU A 543 -2.33 19.51 27.54
CA GLU A 543 -1.43 20.59 27.09
C GLU A 543 -0.81 20.23 25.73
N PRO A 544 -0.45 21.23 24.91
CA PRO A 544 0.32 21.00 23.68
C PRO A 544 1.71 20.45 24.04
N ASP A 545 2.11 19.33 23.43
CA ASP A 545 3.42 18.72 23.62
C ASP A 545 4.51 19.67 23.11
N LEU A 546 5.19 20.37 24.03
CA LEU A 546 6.24 21.34 23.67
C LEU A 546 7.44 20.61 23.03
N PRO A 547 8.08 21.21 22.02
CA PRO A 547 9.22 20.61 21.34
C PRO A 547 10.44 20.50 22.28
N CYS A 548 11.37 19.60 21.96
CA CYS A 548 12.60 19.46 22.72
C CYS A 548 13.50 20.70 22.55
N ASN A 549 14.00 21.25 23.65
CA ASN A 549 14.94 22.38 23.65
C ASN A 549 16.22 22.10 24.45
N GLY A 550 16.47 20.84 24.79
CA GLY A 550 17.67 20.38 25.47
C GLY A 550 17.68 18.86 25.54
N GLY A 551 18.84 18.23 25.36
CA GLY A 551 18.95 16.78 25.32
C GLY A 551 20.34 16.29 25.66
N THR A 552 20.47 14.98 25.78
CA THR A 552 21.74 14.27 26.01
C THR A 552 21.71 12.95 25.25
N ASN A 553 22.77 12.15 25.30
CA ASN A 553 22.77 10.83 24.67
C ASN A 553 21.71 9.93 25.31
N ALA A 554 21.10 9.03 24.52
CA ALA A 554 20.10 8.11 25.05
C ALA A 554 20.70 7.07 26.00
N ASP A 555 19.85 6.44 26.81
CA ASP A 555 20.27 5.41 27.76
C ASP A 555 20.80 4.20 26.98
N GLY A 556 22.03 3.76 27.28
CA GLY A 556 22.70 2.66 26.56
C GLY A 556 23.55 3.09 25.36
N GLU A 557 23.43 4.36 24.93
CA GLU A 557 24.27 4.93 23.88
C GLU A 557 25.62 5.43 24.40
N THR A 558 26.60 5.54 23.50
CA THR A 558 27.95 5.97 23.88
C THR A 558 27.96 7.42 24.38
N GLY A 559 28.88 7.73 25.30
CA GLY A 559 29.07 9.11 25.76
C GLY A 559 29.58 10.08 24.68
N ASN A 560 30.03 9.56 23.53
CA ASN A 560 30.50 10.37 22.41
C ASN A 560 29.34 11.10 21.71
N TYR A 561 28.08 10.70 21.94
CA TYR A 561 26.88 11.44 21.50
C TYR A 561 26.52 12.62 22.40
N ALA A 562 27.01 12.69 23.65
CA ALA A 562 26.50 13.62 24.66
C ALA A 562 26.62 15.09 24.22
N GLY A 563 27.77 15.49 23.65
CA GLY A 563 28.00 16.84 23.16
C GLY A 563 27.15 17.18 21.94
N LEU A 564 27.04 16.24 20.99
CA LEU A 564 26.24 16.40 19.77
C LEU A 564 24.75 16.52 20.09
N CYS A 565 24.22 15.64 20.94
CA CYS A 565 22.83 15.69 21.39
C CYS A 565 22.54 16.95 22.21
N SER A 566 23.45 17.37 23.09
CA SER A 566 23.27 18.61 23.85
C SER A 566 23.19 19.83 22.95
N PHE A 567 24.03 19.90 21.92
CA PHE A 567 24.02 21.00 20.96
C PHE A 567 22.75 20.94 20.09
N ALA A 568 22.53 19.83 19.41
CA ALA A 568 21.46 19.65 18.44
C ALA A 568 20.06 19.81 19.06
N CYS A 569 19.81 19.16 20.20
CA CYS A 569 18.51 19.21 20.88
C CYS A 569 18.20 20.62 21.40
N SER A 570 19.22 21.45 21.69
CA SER A 570 19.00 22.84 22.11
C SER A 570 18.40 23.73 21.01
N TYR A 571 18.53 23.30 19.75
CA TYR A 571 18.02 23.97 18.56
C TYR A 571 16.85 23.21 17.90
N GLY A 572 16.26 22.25 18.61
CA GLY A 572 15.07 21.52 18.17
C GLY A 572 15.35 20.31 17.27
N TYR A 573 16.63 20.01 16.99
CA TYR A 573 17.03 18.80 16.29
C TYR A 573 17.46 17.72 17.30
N CYS A 574 16.51 16.87 17.73
CA CYS A 574 16.76 15.86 18.76
C CYS A 574 16.32 14.47 18.29
N PRO A 575 17.11 13.82 17.41
CA PRO A 575 16.73 12.54 16.80
C PRO A 575 16.60 11.43 17.86
N PRO A 576 15.46 10.70 17.91
CA PRO A 576 15.31 9.54 18.78
C PRO A 576 16.27 8.43 18.33
N GLY A 577 16.78 7.66 19.29
CA GLY A 577 17.87 6.71 19.06
C GLY A 577 19.16 7.19 19.74
N PRO A 578 19.98 8.03 19.08
CA PRO A 578 21.22 8.53 19.70
C PRO A 578 20.97 9.56 20.81
N CYS A 579 19.86 10.31 20.76
CA CYS A 579 19.55 11.37 21.71
C CYS A 579 18.27 11.12 22.52
N LYS A 580 18.27 11.65 23.74
CA LYS A 580 17.13 11.70 24.65
C LYS A 580 16.89 13.14 25.09
N CYS A 581 15.64 13.58 24.97
CA CYS A 581 15.23 14.92 25.40
C CYS A 581 15.28 15.05 26.92
N THR A 582 15.90 16.11 27.42
CA THR A 582 16.03 16.42 28.85
C THR A 582 15.21 17.65 29.26
N SER A 583 14.84 18.51 28.30
CA SER A 583 13.94 19.65 28.52
C SER A 583 13.08 19.96 27.29
N ARG A 584 11.85 20.40 27.52
CA ARG A 584 10.90 20.82 26.47
C ARG A 584 10.55 22.30 26.63
N GLY A 585 10.45 23.00 25.52
CA GLY A 585 10.19 24.45 25.45
C GLY A 585 10.55 25.00 24.08
N THR A 586 10.54 26.33 23.92
CA THR A 586 10.95 26.96 22.66
C THR A 586 12.44 26.67 22.39
N PRO A 587 12.80 26.03 21.27
CA PRO A 587 14.20 25.80 20.92
C PRO A 587 14.92 27.11 20.61
N GLY A 588 16.24 27.14 20.81
CA GLY A 588 17.05 28.27 20.35
C GLY A 588 17.08 28.36 18.83
N THR A 589 17.49 29.51 18.30
CA THR A 589 17.85 29.63 16.89
C THR A 589 19.29 29.14 16.72
N PRO A 590 19.58 28.16 15.85
CA PRO A 590 20.95 27.72 15.61
C PRO A 590 21.76 28.86 14.98
N PRO A 591 23.09 28.91 15.22
CA PRO A 591 23.98 29.81 14.48
C PRO A 591 23.77 29.66 12.96
N PRO A 592 23.93 30.72 12.14
CA PRO A 592 23.80 30.58 10.70
C PRO A 592 24.71 29.47 10.15
N PRO A 593 24.27 28.71 9.13
CA PRO A 593 25.10 27.67 8.53
C PRO A 593 26.45 28.22 8.05
N SER A 594 27.53 27.53 8.40
CA SER A 594 28.90 27.87 8.05
C SER A 594 29.25 27.59 6.59
N GLY A 595 28.36 26.92 5.85
CA GLY A 595 28.57 26.49 4.46
C GLY A 595 29.46 25.24 4.31
N ARG A 596 29.74 24.55 5.41
CA ARG A 596 30.47 23.27 5.47
C ARG A 596 29.58 22.20 6.07
N ASP A 597 29.69 20.96 5.64
CA ASP A 597 28.92 19.85 6.19
C ASP A 597 29.78 19.02 7.15
N GLY A 598 29.15 18.13 7.91
CA GLY A 598 29.81 17.22 8.83
C GLY A 598 29.43 15.78 8.56
N CYS A 599 30.41 14.90 8.62
CA CYS A 599 30.21 13.45 8.61
C CYS A 599 30.82 12.81 9.85
N PRO A 600 30.36 11.61 10.23
CA PRO A 600 30.97 10.84 11.29
C PRO A 600 32.42 10.50 10.96
N LEU A 601 33.25 10.34 11.99
CA LEU A 601 34.57 9.75 11.82
C LEU A 601 34.49 8.28 11.37
N PRO A 602 35.50 7.76 10.65
CA PRO A 602 35.54 6.35 10.30
C PRO A 602 35.44 5.43 11.52
N GLY A 603 34.47 4.52 11.51
CA GLY A 603 34.20 3.58 12.61
C GLY A 603 33.04 4.01 13.53
N GLU A 604 32.54 5.24 13.40
CA GLU A 604 31.33 5.67 14.08
C GLU A 604 30.07 5.18 13.33
N GLY A 605 29.04 4.83 14.10
CA GLY A 605 27.79 4.28 13.56
C GLY A 605 26.93 5.31 12.82
N ASP A 606 25.90 4.82 12.12
CA ASP A 606 25.03 5.67 11.30
C ASP A 606 24.23 6.72 12.11
N GLY A 607 24.05 6.50 13.42
CA GLY A 607 23.43 7.46 14.34
C GLY A 607 24.17 8.80 14.46
N TYR A 608 25.46 8.86 14.06
CA TYR A 608 26.22 10.11 14.03
C TYR A 608 25.97 10.95 12.78
N LYS A 609 25.43 10.37 11.69
CA LYS A 609 25.36 11.06 10.38
C LYS A 609 24.59 12.37 10.43
N GLY A 610 23.34 12.32 10.93
CA GLY A 610 22.50 13.50 11.05
C GLY A 610 23.01 14.49 12.10
N LEU A 611 23.53 13.98 13.22
CA LEU A 611 24.09 14.80 14.30
C LEU A 611 25.36 15.55 13.87
N CYS A 612 26.27 14.90 13.15
CA CYS A 612 27.47 15.53 12.62
C CYS A 612 27.15 16.56 11.54
N SER A 613 26.22 16.24 10.63
CA SER A 613 25.81 17.18 9.57
C SER A 613 25.21 18.46 10.17
N PHE A 614 24.24 18.31 11.09
CA PHE A 614 23.63 19.45 11.76
C PHE A 614 24.64 20.23 12.61
N ALA A 615 25.40 19.56 13.48
CA ALA A 615 26.28 20.24 14.42
C ALA A 615 27.44 20.96 13.71
N CYS A 616 28.12 20.30 12.76
CA CYS A 616 29.26 20.88 12.05
C CYS A 616 28.83 22.04 11.14
N SER A 617 27.68 21.91 10.46
CA SER A 617 27.15 23.01 9.64
C SER A 617 26.80 24.24 10.48
N HIS A 618 26.46 24.07 11.76
CA HIS A 618 26.18 25.15 12.70
C HIS A 618 27.35 25.54 13.63
N GLY A 619 28.58 25.12 13.30
CA GLY A 619 29.82 25.59 13.94
C GLY A 619 30.27 24.79 15.17
N TYR A 620 29.60 23.68 15.49
CA TYR A 620 30.02 22.74 16.54
C TYR A 620 30.41 21.39 15.92
N CYS A 621 31.70 21.21 15.61
CA CYS A 621 32.21 19.99 14.98
C CYS A 621 33.27 19.32 15.88
N PRO A 622 32.87 18.46 16.84
CA PRO A 622 33.81 17.84 17.77
C PRO A 622 34.66 16.78 17.06
N GLU A 623 35.99 16.96 17.07
CA GLU A 623 36.97 16.07 16.41
C GLU A 623 37.02 14.64 16.97
N THR A 624 36.28 14.34 18.04
CA THR A 624 36.15 12.99 18.59
C THR A 624 34.99 12.19 18.00
N ALA A 625 34.07 12.83 17.27
CA ALA A 625 32.89 12.19 16.70
C ALA A 625 32.66 12.55 15.22
N CYS A 626 33.05 13.76 14.82
CA CYS A 626 32.77 14.30 13.49
C CYS A 626 34.01 14.87 12.82
N GLN A 627 33.96 14.91 11.50
CA GLN A 627 34.89 15.66 10.64
C GLN A 627 34.11 16.44 9.59
N TYR A 628 34.74 17.45 9.01
CA TYR A 628 34.15 18.16 7.88
C TYR A 628 34.25 17.34 6.60
N CYS A 629 33.15 17.36 5.86
CA CYS A 629 33.02 16.98 4.47
C CYS A 629 31.99 17.95 3.82
#